data_AF-V9ZAG1-F1
#
_entry.id   AF-V9ZAG1-F1
#
_cell.length_a   1.000
_cell.length_b   1.000
_cell.length_c   1.000
_cell.angle_alpha   90.00
_cell.angle_beta   90.00
_cell.angle_gamma   90.00
#
_symmetry.space_group_name_H-M   'P 1'
#
loop_
_entity.id
_entity.type
_entity.pdbx_description
1 polymer ?
#
loop_
_entity_poly.entity_id
_entity_poly.type
_entity_poly.pdbx_seq_one_letter_code
_entity_poly.pdbx_strand_id
1 'polypeptide(L)'
;MPAENDATASRVLAVNVSQRWSEVEKGTSSEADVVLGDWSPWSGGSTSKMLFDPDEIAVVVACRRGQAMAVYDVVPNEQGRRWDWVGNGPRRRIVFHGQPSRRYDATRSAPAPTWRRGEGTPVKLLDLDVLLEGTAQPDNSARHVVLGEAVVRSDGDRRLTVSVPPGYSVTVHTRTDPADRSN
;
A
#
# COMPACT_ATOMS: atom_id res chain seq x y z
N MET A 1 13.80 6.70 -26.32
CA MET A 1 14.68 6.94 -25.15
C MET A 1 13.78 6.89 -23.92
N PRO A 2 13.56 5.72 -23.30
CA PRO A 2 12.79 5.65 -22.06
C PRO A 2 13.70 6.12 -20.90
N ALA A 3 13.19 7.02 -20.06
CA ALA A 3 13.94 7.64 -18.99
C ALA A 3 14.22 6.64 -17.85
N GLU A 4 15.51 6.49 -17.53
CA GLU A 4 16.11 5.74 -16.41
C GLU A 4 15.79 6.32 -15.01
N ASN A 5 14.65 6.99 -14.81
CA ASN A 5 14.32 7.66 -13.53
C ASN A 5 13.37 6.90 -12.60
N ASP A 6 12.97 5.67 -12.93
CA ASP A 6 12.05 4.88 -12.09
C ASP A 6 12.73 4.14 -10.92
N ALA A 7 14.06 4.25 -10.77
CA ALA A 7 14.82 3.45 -9.80
C ALA A 7 14.72 3.93 -8.33
N THR A 8 14.11 5.10 -8.05
CA THR A 8 14.05 5.67 -6.69
C THR A 8 12.70 5.46 -5.98
N ALA A 9 11.62 5.24 -6.73
CA ALA A 9 10.29 5.05 -6.16
C ALA A 9 10.13 3.61 -5.61
N SER A 10 10.30 3.45 -4.30
CA SER A 10 10.32 2.13 -3.64
C SER A 10 9.45 2.06 -2.39
N ARG A 11 8.74 3.14 -2.05
CA ARG A 11 7.93 3.23 -0.82
C ARG A 11 6.44 3.26 -1.12
N VAL A 12 5.67 2.84 -0.13
CA VAL A 12 4.22 2.95 -0.10
C VAL A 12 3.82 3.96 0.95
N LEU A 13 2.91 4.86 0.57
CA LEU A 13 2.22 5.72 1.52
C LEU A 13 0.86 5.12 1.87
N ALA A 14 0.73 4.58 3.08
CA ALA A 14 -0.56 4.18 3.63
C ALA A 14 -1.25 5.40 4.26
N VAL A 15 -2.47 5.70 3.81
CA VAL A 15 -3.19 6.91 4.20
C VAL A 15 -4.51 6.58 4.88
N ASN A 16 -4.77 7.21 6.02
CA ASN A 16 -5.99 7.02 6.78
C ASN A 16 -7.12 7.87 6.19
N VAL A 17 -8.02 7.21 5.48
CA VAL A 17 -9.17 7.88 4.84
C VAL A 17 -10.43 7.85 5.70
N SER A 18 -10.35 7.41 6.97
CA SER A 18 -11.55 7.15 7.79
C SER A 18 -12.51 8.34 7.93
N GLN A 19 -12.00 9.58 7.93
CA GLN A 19 -12.82 10.79 8.01
C GLN A 19 -13.37 11.21 6.64
N ARG A 20 -12.54 11.13 5.59
CA ARG A 20 -12.85 11.64 4.25
C ARG A 20 -13.57 10.63 3.35
N TRP A 21 -13.52 9.34 3.65
CA TRP A 21 -14.16 8.31 2.83
C TRP A 21 -15.69 8.48 2.74
N SER A 22 -16.30 9.09 3.75
CA SER A 22 -17.73 9.41 3.70
C SER A 22 -18.10 10.43 2.61
N GLU A 23 -17.14 11.23 2.13
CA GLU A 23 -17.32 12.12 0.98
C GLU A 23 -17.49 11.34 -0.33
N VAL A 24 -16.74 10.24 -0.48
CA VAL A 24 -16.86 9.31 -1.62
C VAL A 24 -18.22 8.62 -1.58
N GLU A 25 -18.61 8.10 -0.42
CA GLU A 25 -19.91 7.42 -0.23
C GLU A 25 -21.10 8.35 -0.53
N LYS A 26 -20.93 9.66 -0.29
CA LYS A 26 -21.95 10.69 -0.57
C LYS A 26 -21.83 11.30 -1.97
N GLY A 27 -20.82 10.94 -2.75
CA GLY A 27 -20.56 11.48 -4.08
C GLY A 27 -20.12 12.96 -4.11
N THR A 28 -19.66 13.51 -2.98
CA THR A 28 -19.20 14.91 -2.90
C THR A 28 -17.73 15.08 -3.31
N SER A 29 -16.95 14.00 -3.24
CA SER A 29 -15.55 13.93 -3.67
C SER A 29 -15.32 12.63 -4.45
N SER A 30 -14.39 12.63 -5.40
CA SER A 30 -13.99 11.37 -6.03
C SER A 30 -13.11 10.54 -5.09
N GLU A 31 -12.99 9.24 -5.37
CA GLU A 31 -12.06 8.37 -4.64
C GLU A 31 -10.62 8.89 -4.75
N ALA A 32 -10.19 9.28 -5.96
CA ALA A 32 -8.86 9.82 -6.20
C ALA A 32 -8.58 11.08 -5.38
N ASP A 33 -9.54 12.01 -5.25
CA ASP A 33 -9.38 13.25 -4.46
C ASP A 33 -9.18 12.97 -2.96
N VAL A 34 -9.78 11.88 -2.47
CA VAL A 34 -9.68 11.46 -1.07
C VAL A 34 -8.39 10.69 -0.80
N VAL A 35 -7.93 9.87 -1.77
CA VAL A 35 -6.78 8.98 -1.60
C VAL A 35 -5.46 9.66 -1.96
N LEU A 36 -5.41 10.43 -3.04
CA LEU A 36 -4.20 11.07 -3.53
C LEU A 36 -4.01 12.49 -2.99
N GLY A 37 -5.07 13.09 -2.44
CA GLY A 37 -5.12 14.51 -2.16
C GLY A 37 -4.89 14.90 -0.70
N ASP A 38 -4.16 16.02 -0.53
CA ASP A 38 -4.10 16.83 0.69
C ASP A 38 -3.38 16.19 1.89
N TRP A 39 -2.26 15.50 1.63
CA TRP A 39 -1.49 14.83 2.67
C TRP A 39 -0.37 15.71 3.24
N SER A 40 -0.23 15.73 4.56
CA SER A 40 0.89 16.40 5.21
C SER A 40 2.16 15.53 5.13
N PRO A 41 3.24 16.00 4.49
CA PRO A 41 4.52 15.30 4.52
C PRO A 41 5.30 15.53 5.79
N TRP A 42 4.81 16.38 6.71
CA TRP A 42 5.58 16.79 7.88
C TRP A 42 5.49 15.78 9.03
N SER A 43 6.60 15.59 9.74
CA SER A 43 6.64 14.75 10.93
C SER A 43 6.00 15.48 12.12
N GLY A 44 4.81 15.01 12.55
CA GLY A 44 4.09 15.57 13.70
C GLY A 44 3.74 17.04 13.49
N GLY A 45 4.14 17.91 14.41
CA GLY A 45 3.92 19.36 14.32
C GLY A 45 5.00 20.14 13.54
N SER A 46 5.98 19.45 12.96
CA SER A 46 7.08 20.10 12.24
C SER A 46 6.62 20.79 10.96
N THR A 47 7.42 21.73 10.48
CA THR A 47 7.24 22.40 9.18
C THR A 47 8.52 22.39 8.33
N SER A 48 9.57 21.75 8.84
CA SER A 48 10.89 21.64 8.20
C SER A 48 11.37 20.21 8.07
N LYS A 49 10.92 19.31 8.95
CA LYS A 49 11.26 17.88 8.90
C LYS A 49 10.14 17.09 8.24
N MET A 50 10.41 16.59 7.04
CA MET A 50 9.51 15.69 6.35
C MET A 50 9.58 14.29 6.98
N LEU A 51 8.41 13.65 7.11
CA LEU A 51 8.20 12.26 7.46
C LEU A 51 8.53 11.33 6.28
N PHE A 52 8.29 11.80 5.06
CA PHE A 52 8.56 11.06 3.83
C PHE A 52 8.96 12.01 2.71
N ASP A 53 9.79 11.51 1.79
CA ASP A 53 10.06 12.18 0.52
C ASP A 53 8.98 11.76 -0.50
N PRO A 54 8.21 12.68 -1.08
CA PRO A 54 7.19 12.34 -2.07
C PRO A 54 7.78 11.70 -3.35
N ASP A 55 9.04 11.94 -3.70
CA ASP A 55 9.66 11.35 -4.88
C ASP A 55 9.93 9.83 -4.71
N GLU A 56 10.06 9.36 -3.46
CA GLU A 56 10.25 7.94 -3.14
C GLU A 56 8.95 7.12 -3.15
N ILE A 57 7.78 7.77 -3.19
CA ILE A 57 6.48 7.09 -3.13
C ILE A 57 6.13 6.51 -4.49
N ALA A 58 6.02 5.18 -4.58
CA ALA A 58 5.56 4.47 -5.76
C ALA A 58 4.05 4.24 -5.76
N VAL A 59 3.47 3.97 -4.58
CA VAL A 59 2.07 3.56 -4.43
C VAL A 59 1.45 4.26 -3.23
N VAL A 60 0.17 4.65 -3.36
CA VAL A 60 -0.65 5.14 -2.25
C VAL A 60 -1.76 4.15 -1.96
N VAL A 61 -1.90 3.74 -0.69
CA VAL A 61 -2.95 2.83 -0.24
C VAL A 61 -3.88 3.53 0.73
N ALA A 62 -5.16 3.56 0.39
CA ALA A 62 -6.21 4.07 1.26
C ALA A 62 -6.56 3.03 2.32
N CYS A 63 -6.52 3.41 3.59
CA CYS A 63 -6.81 2.52 4.71
C CYS A 63 -7.98 3.05 5.54
N ARG A 64 -8.95 2.19 5.83
CA ARG A 64 -10.12 2.49 6.67
C ARG A 64 -10.41 1.29 7.56
N ARG A 65 -10.51 1.51 8.88
CA ARG A 65 -10.88 0.46 9.86
C ARG A 65 -10.05 -0.83 9.73
N GLY A 66 -8.75 -0.71 9.42
CA GLY A 66 -7.85 -1.85 9.26
C GLY A 66 -7.97 -2.59 7.93
N GLN A 67 -8.67 -2.03 6.95
CA GLN A 67 -8.80 -2.59 5.60
C GLN A 67 -8.30 -1.61 4.54
N ALA A 68 -7.68 -2.14 3.49
CA ALA A 68 -7.33 -1.38 2.30
C ALA A 68 -8.60 -1.12 1.48
N MET A 69 -8.86 0.13 1.10
CA MET A 69 -10.06 0.52 0.37
C MET A 69 -9.79 0.77 -1.11
N ALA A 70 -8.63 1.33 -1.41
CA ALA A 70 -8.19 1.63 -2.76
C ALA A 70 -6.66 1.67 -2.81
N VAL A 71 -6.10 1.42 -3.99
CA VAL A 71 -4.67 1.42 -4.24
C VAL A 71 -4.40 2.16 -5.55
N TYR A 72 -3.46 3.09 -5.53
CA TYR A 72 -3.10 3.91 -6.69
C TYR A 72 -1.59 3.83 -6.95
N ASP A 73 -1.22 3.62 -8.21
CA ASP A 73 0.15 3.79 -8.67
C ASP A 73 0.40 5.30 -8.86
N VAL A 74 1.51 5.81 -8.32
CA VAL A 74 1.92 7.21 -8.46
C VAL A 74 2.64 7.37 -9.80
N VAL A 75 1.96 7.99 -10.76
CA VAL A 75 2.43 8.18 -12.14
C VAL A 75 2.59 9.66 -12.46
N PRO A 76 3.56 10.03 -13.31
CA PRO A 76 3.74 11.42 -13.70
C PRO A 76 2.52 11.92 -14.51
N ASN A 77 2.15 13.18 -14.30
CA ASN A 77 1.18 13.89 -15.13
C ASN A 77 1.78 14.32 -16.47
N GLU A 78 1.02 15.05 -17.30
CA GLU A 78 1.46 15.54 -18.62
C GLU A 78 2.73 16.41 -18.58
N GLN A 79 3.03 17.02 -17.43
CA GLN A 79 4.22 17.84 -17.21
C GLN A 79 5.40 17.04 -16.61
N GLY A 80 5.26 15.71 -16.51
CA GLY A 80 6.27 14.83 -15.92
C GLY A 80 6.31 14.86 -14.38
N ARG A 81 5.36 15.52 -13.72
CA ARG A 81 5.34 15.67 -12.25
C ARG A 81 4.50 14.58 -11.61
N ARG A 82 5.03 13.94 -10.57
CA ARG A 82 4.36 12.85 -9.83
C ARG A 82 3.53 13.33 -8.64
N TRP A 83 3.75 14.58 -8.23
CA TRP A 83 3.03 15.22 -7.13
C TRP A 83 3.13 16.75 -7.23
N ASP A 84 2.27 17.44 -6.48
CA ASP A 84 2.20 18.89 -6.38
C ASP A 84 2.05 19.35 -4.94
N TRP A 85 2.60 20.53 -4.64
CA TRP A 85 2.30 21.24 -3.40
C TRP A 85 0.94 21.93 -3.50
N VAL A 86 0.13 21.82 -2.46
CA VAL A 86 -1.15 22.51 -2.30
C VAL A 86 -1.19 23.30 -1.01
N GLY A 87 -1.79 24.48 -1.07
CA GLY A 87 -1.83 25.45 0.01
C GLY A 87 -0.56 26.31 0.09
N ASN A 88 -0.63 27.33 0.94
CA ASN A 88 0.43 28.33 1.10
C ASN A 88 1.11 28.19 2.47
N GLY A 89 2.39 28.54 2.51
CA GLY A 89 3.16 28.62 3.76
C GLY A 89 3.67 27.28 4.31
N PRO A 90 4.13 27.26 5.57
CA PRO A 90 4.95 26.17 6.12
C PRO A 90 4.19 24.86 6.39
N ARG A 91 2.86 24.87 6.26
CA ARG A 91 1.98 23.69 6.41
C ARG A 91 1.31 23.26 5.11
N ARG A 92 1.90 23.65 3.97
CA ARG A 92 1.50 23.13 2.66
C ARG A 92 1.50 21.60 2.64
N ARG A 93 0.60 21.05 1.83
CA ARG A 93 0.30 19.63 1.72
C ARG A 93 0.62 19.14 0.32
N ILE A 94 0.64 17.83 0.13
CA ILE A 94 0.97 17.18 -1.13
C ILE A 94 -0.28 16.56 -1.72
N VAL A 95 -0.45 16.74 -3.02
CA VAL A 95 -1.37 15.96 -3.86
C VAL A 95 -0.51 15.11 -4.79
N PHE A 96 -0.77 13.82 -4.84
CA PHE A 96 -0.12 12.91 -5.77
C PHE A 96 -0.89 12.83 -7.09
N HIS A 97 -0.16 12.63 -8.17
CA HIS A 97 -0.71 12.21 -9.46
C HIS A 97 -0.67 10.69 -9.53
N GLY A 98 -1.77 10.08 -9.95
CA GLY A 98 -1.87 8.63 -9.87
C GLY A 98 -3.03 8.07 -10.67
N GLN A 99 -2.98 6.77 -10.87
CA GLN A 99 -4.05 5.99 -11.49
C GLN A 99 -4.37 4.77 -10.61
N PRO A 100 -5.60 4.24 -10.66
CA PRO A 100 -5.92 3.02 -9.94
C PRO A 100 -4.94 1.90 -10.30
N SER A 101 -4.34 1.28 -9.29
CA SER A 101 -3.32 0.27 -9.51
C SER A 101 -3.95 -1.02 -10.00
N ARG A 102 -3.54 -1.49 -11.18
CA ARG A 102 -3.94 -2.82 -11.67
C ARG A 102 -3.13 -3.92 -11.00
N ARG A 103 -1.87 -3.62 -10.66
CA ARG A 103 -0.92 -4.58 -10.06
C ARG A 103 -1.32 -4.96 -8.65
N TYR A 104 -1.85 -4.00 -7.88
CA TYR A 104 -2.19 -4.17 -6.47
C TYR A 104 -3.69 -4.13 -6.20
N ASP A 105 -4.53 -4.26 -7.24
CA ASP A 105 -5.99 -4.23 -7.10
C ASP A 105 -6.49 -5.38 -6.20
N ALA A 106 -5.82 -6.54 -6.25
CA ALA A 106 -6.11 -7.69 -5.39
C ALA A 106 -5.90 -7.42 -3.90
N THR A 107 -5.15 -6.37 -3.55
CA THR A 107 -4.94 -5.93 -2.15
C THR A 107 -6.13 -5.12 -1.64
N ARG A 108 -7.11 -4.77 -2.48
CA ARG A 108 -8.36 -4.16 -2.02
C ARG A 108 -9.06 -5.10 -1.04
N SER A 109 -9.53 -4.53 0.08
CA SER A 109 -10.11 -5.25 1.22
C SER A 109 -9.14 -6.15 2.01
N ALA A 110 -7.85 -6.17 1.67
CA ALA A 110 -6.85 -6.85 2.47
C ALA A 110 -6.63 -6.12 3.83
N PRO A 111 -6.09 -6.83 4.84
CA PRO A 111 -5.65 -6.21 6.08
C PRO A 111 -4.68 -5.05 5.83
N ALA A 112 -4.91 -3.93 6.48
CA ALA A 112 -4.12 -2.71 6.33
C ALA A 112 -3.71 -2.15 7.70
N PRO A 113 -2.67 -1.30 7.76
CA PRO A 113 -2.27 -0.65 9.00
C PRO A 113 -3.44 0.05 9.70
N THR A 114 -3.37 0.08 11.02
CA THR A 114 -4.34 0.78 11.87
C THR A 114 -3.70 2.01 12.51
N TRP A 115 -4.53 3.00 12.85
CA TRP A 115 -4.11 4.20 13.59
C TRP A 115 -4.72 4.16 14.98
N ARG A 116 -3.92 4.50 15.98
CA ARG A 116 -4.41 4.61 17.35
C ARG A 116 -5.18 5.91 17.52
N ARG A 117 -6.19 5.91 18.38
CA ARG A 117 -6.92 7.12 18.72
C ARG A 117 -5.93 8.15 19.31
N GLY A 118 -5.91 9.36 18.75
CA GLY A 118 -4.98 10.43 19.14
C GLY A 118 -3.65 10.45 18.37
N GLU A 119 -3.43 9.50 17.44
CA GLU A 119 -2.30 9.55 16.52
C GLU A 119 -2.49 10.72 15.55
N GLY A 120 -1.64 11.75 15.67
CA GLY A 120 -1.79 13.01 14.94
C GLY A 120 -1.39 12.97 13.46
N THR A 121 -0.77 11.88 13.01
CA THR A 121 -0.29 11.71 11.64
C THR A 121 -1.17 10.71 10.90
N PRO A 122 -1.97 11.15 9.89
CA PRO A 122 -2.89 10.27 9.19
C PRO A 122 -2.21 9.43 8.08
N VAL A 123 -0.88 9.35 8.07
CA VAL A 123 -0.11 8.63 7.05
C VAL A 123 0.97 7.75 7.70
N LYS A 124 1.31 6.65 7.04
CA LYS A 124 2.40 5.73 7.41
C LYS A 124 3.21 5.36 6.19
N LEU A 125 4.52 5.26 6.36
CA LEU A 125 5.43 4.79 5.32
C LEU A 125 5.63 3.29 5.47
N LEU A 126 5.45 2.55 4.38
CA LEU A 126 5.73 1.12 4.31
C LEU A 126 6.72 0.87 3.16
N ASP A 127 7.43 -0.24 3.23
CA ASP A 127 8.18 -0.75 2.09
C ASP A 127 7.23 -1.29 1.03
N LEU A 128 7.59 -1.16 -0.25
CA LEU A 128 6.80 -1.75 -1.34
C LEU A 128 6.71 -3.27 -1.22
N ASP A 129 7.74 -3.91 -0.68
CA ASP A 129 7.75 -5.34 -0.37
C ASP A 129 6.71 -5.72 0.69
N VAL A 130 6.40 -4.82 1.61
CA VAL A 130 5.35 -5.03 2.62
C VAL A 130 3.94 -4.97 2.01
N LEU A 131 3.77 -4.28 0.87
CA LEU A 131 2.54 -4.34 0.08
C LEU A 131 2.41 -5.65 -0.71
N LEU A 132 3.54 -6.21 -1.14
CA LEU A 132 3.63 -7.52 -1.78
C LEU A 132 3.37 -8.64 -0.77
N GLU A 133 3.79 -8.49 0.48
CA GLU A 133 3.56 -9.50 1.52
C GLU A 133 2.15 -9.41 2.13
N GLY A 134 1.49 -8.26 2.00
CA GLY A 134 0.26 -7.94 2.72
C GLY A 134 0.57 -7.78 4.21
N THR A 135 0.33 -6.59 4.77
CA THR A 135 0.47 -6.40 6.22
C THR A 135 -0.61 -7.16 6.99
N ALA A 136 -0.48 -8.47 7.08
CA ALA A 136 -1.01 -9.23 8.18
C ALA A 136 -0.17 -8.89 9.41
N GLN A 137 -0.70 -8.02 10.26
CA GLN A 137 -0.36 -8.10 11.67
C GLN A 137 -0.61 -9.57 12.10
N PRO A 138 0.33 -10.24 12.79
CA PRO A 138 0.20 -11.66 13.08
C PRO A 138 -0.93 -11.85 14.08
N ASP A 139 -2.15 -12.03 13.58
CA ASP A 139 -3.24 -12.61 14.32
C ASP A 139 -3.36 -14.09 13.93
N ASN A 140 -3.42 -14.91 14.95
CA ASN A 140 -3.00 -16.29 14.95
C ASN A 140 -4.05 -17.17 14.23
N SER A 141 -3.91 -17.44 12.92
CA SER A 141 -4.43 -18.67 12.25
C SER A 141 -4.38 -18.67 10.71
N ALA A 142 -4.17 -17.54 10.04
CA ALA A 142 -4.10 -17.51 8.57
C ALA A 142 -2.93 -16.65 8.08
N ARG A 143 -1.97 -17.28 7.38
CA ARG A 143 -0.83 -16.59 6.75
C ARG A 143 -1.09 -16.49 5.25
N HIS A 144 -1.01 -15.30 4.67
CA HIS A 144 -1.01 -15.13 3.22
C HIS A 144 0.30 -14.49 2.77
N VAL A 145 0.71 -14.79 1.55
CA VAL A 145 1.90 -14.22 0.90
C VAL A 145 1.58 -14.07 -0.58
N VAL A 146 1.83 -12.91 -1.18
CA VAL A 146 1.75 -12.73 -2.64
C VAL A 146 3.16 -12.84 -3.21
N LEU A 147 3.35 -13.75 -4.17
CA LEU A 147 4.62 -14.01 -4.86
C LEU A 147 4.47 -13.60 -6.33
N GLY A 148 4.82 -12.36 -6.67
CA GLY A 148 4.60 -11.82 -8.01
C GLY A 148 3.10 -11.68 -8.31
N GLU A 149 2.60 -12.38 -9.32
CA GLU A 149 1.15 -12.45 -9.64
C GLU A 149 0.44 -13.62 -8.92
N ALA A 150 1.18 -14.43 -8.17
CA ALA A 150 0.65 -15.57 -7.43
C ALA A 150 0.23 -15.18 -6.01
N VAL A 151 -0.90 -15.69 -5.52
CA VAL A 151 -1.35 -15.53 -4.13
C VAL A 151 -1.27 -16.88 -3.42
N VAL A 152 -0.51 -16.96 -2.33
CA VAL A 152 -0.43 -18.14 -1.47
C VAL A 152 -1.14 -17.87 -0.15
N ARG A 153 -2.02 -18.78 0.27
CA ARG A 153 -2.75 -18.71 1.55
C ARG A 153 -2.56 -20.01 2.31
N SER A 154 -2.07 -19.93 3.53
CA SER A 154 -2.10 -21.00 4.52
C SER A 154 -3.29 -20.79 5.44
N ASP A 155 -4.17 -21.78 5.53
CA ASP A 155 -5.13 -21.87 6.63
C ASP A 155 -4.52 -22.61 7.84
N GLY A 156 -5.21 -22.54 8.98
CA GLY A 156 -4.78 -23.18 10.23
C GLY A 156 -4.81 -24.72 10.19
N ASP A 157 -5.39 -25.32 9.15
CA ASP A 157 -5.59 -26.77 9.00
C ASP A 157 -4.52 -27.43 8.12
N ARG A 158 -3.33 -26.83 8.03
CA ARG A 158 -2.21 -27.27 7.16
C ARG A 158 -2.57 -27.26 5.66
N ARG A 159 -3.61 -26.56 5.23
CA ARG A 159 -3.93 -26.41 3.80
C ARG A 159 -3.29 -25.13 3.26
N LEU A 160 -2.56 -25.31 2.17
CA LEU A 160 -1.94 -24.25 1.38
C LEU A 160 -2.72 -24.10 0.07
N THR A 161 -3.28 -22.93 -0.17
CA THR A 161 -3.97 -22.55 -1.41
C THR A 161 -3.05 -21.65 -2.22
N VAL A 162 -2.78 -22.00 -3.48
CA VAL A 162 -1.98 -21.20 -4.40
C VAL A 162 -2.87 -20.79 -5.57
N SER A 163 -3.08 -19.50 -5.74
CA SER A 163 -3.76 -18.91 -6.90
C SER A 163 -2.72 -18.29 -7.82
N VAL A 164 -2.70 -18.68 -9.09
CA VAL A 164 -1.83 -18.11 -10.13
C VAL A 164 -2.67 -17.68 -11.34
N PRO A 165 -2.20 -16.72 -12.16
CA PRO A 165 -2.86 -16.37 -13.41
C PRO A 165 -2.90 -17.56 -14.38
N PRO A 166 -3.81 -17.56 -15.37
CA PRO A 166 -3.84 -18.57 -16.43
C PRO A 166 -2.50 -18.64 -17.18
N GLY A 167 -2.04 -19.86 -17.49
CA GLY A 167 -0.78 -20.08 -18.24
C GLY A 167 0.47 -20.21 -17.38
N TYR A 168 0.37 -20.06 -16.06
CA TYR A 168 1.46 -20.33 -15.12
C TYR A 168 1.51 -21.81 -14.72
N SER A 169 2.73 -22.32 -14.55
CA SER A 169 2.98 -23.65 -13.97
C SER A 169 3.33 -23.51 -12.48
N VAL A 170 2.75 -24.36 -11.64
CA VAL A 170 3.03 -24.42 -10.20
C VAL A 170 3.82 -25.68 -9.90
N THR A 171 5.00 -25.53 -9.28
CA THR A 171 5.82 -26.66 -8.80
C THR A 171 5.88 -26.63 -7.28
N VAL A 172 5.49 -27.74 -6.64
CA VAL A 172 5.48 -27.87 -5.17
C VAL A 172 6.58 -28.83 -4.72
N HIS A 173 7.46 -28.35 -3.85
CA HIS A 173 8.47 -29.18 -3.19
C HIS A 173 8.14 -29.31 -1.70
N THR A 174 7.83 -30.51 -1.26
CA THR A 174 7.70 -30.80 0.17
C THR A 174 9.09 -31.02 0.77
N ARG A 175 9.45 -30.26 1.81
CA ARG A 175 10.66 -30.54 2.59
C ARG A 175 10.30 -31.54 3.69
N THR A 176 10.92 -32.71 3.67
CA THR A 176 10.90 -33.61 4.83
C THR A 176 11.76 -33.00 5.93
N ASP A 177 11.27 -33.00 7.17
CA ASP A 177 12.09 -32.58 8.31
C ASP A 177 13.32 -33.51 8.39
N PRO A 178 14.56 -32.99 8.43
CA PRO A 178 15.74 -33.81 8.65
C PRO A 178 15.69 -34.62 9.96
N ALA A 179 14.85 -34.25 10.92
CA ALA A 179 14.62 -35.02 12.14
C ALA A 179 13.88 -36.36 11.90
N ASP A 180 13.17 -36.51 10.78
CA ASP A 180 12.36 -37.70 10.45
C ASP A 180 13.16 -38.80 9.71
N ARG A 181 14.48 -38.60 9.55
CA ARG A 181 15.41 -39.58 8.93
C ARG A 181 16.20 -40.40 9.95
N SER A 182 15.87 -40.25 11.22
CA SER A 182 16.55 -40.91 12.34
C SER A 182 15.58 -41.85 13.07
N ASN A 183 14.95 -42.76 12.35
CA ASN A 183 14.27 -43.93 12.93
C ASN A 183 14.31 -45.11 11.96
#